data_AF-A0AAE6BQ09-F1
#
_entry.id   AF-A0AAE6BQ09-F1
#
_cell.length_a   1.000
_cell.length_b   1.000
_cell.length_c   1.000
_cell.angle_alpha   90.00
_cell.angle_beta   90.00
_cell.angle_gamma   90.00
#
_symmetry.space_group_name_H-M   'P 1'
#
loop_
_entity.id
_entity.type
_entity.pdbx_description
1 polymer ?
#
loop_
_entity_poly.entity_id
_entity_poly.type
_entity_poly.pdbx_seq_one_letter_code
_entity_poly.pdbx_strand_id
1 'polypeptide(L)'
;MELDIVALSRLQFAVTALYHFLFVPLTIGLSVVIAIMETVYVMTGRVIWRQMTKFWGTLFGINFVLGVSTGIVMEFQFGMNWSYYSHYVGDIFGAPLAIEGMMAFFLEATFVGLFFFGWDKLSKLGHLVATWCVAIGSNFSALWILIANGWMQNPTGSAFNPQTMRMEVTDFAAVLFNPVAQAKFVHTVSAGYVTASIFVLGVSAWYVLKGRHVDLAKRSMTVAASFGLASALSVVVLGDESGYLSTEHQKMKLASIEAMWETEPAPAPFTAIGFPDQEARETHFAVKIPWVMGLIGTRSLDTEIPGINDLVEQAKTRIRDGIKAYDALMQIRASGKGAQLPEEVNGTFAELGHELGYALLLKRYVDDPRQATEEQIAKAAADTIPHVPTLFWAFRIMVGLGMFFILLTATFFYLSARRRLDRYPLLLKVAVFAIPLPWIAAEMGWVVAEFGRQPWIIEGVLPTAAAVSSLSASTVLITLLCFIAIYTVLFIVEMGLMLKAIGKGPDPDHDPEAPLVPEKLVAAE
;
A
#
# COMPACT_ATOMS: atom_id res chain seq x y z
N MET A 1 -23.39 4.43 23.48
CA MET A 1 -22.78 3.80 22.30
C MET A 1 -22.41 2.38 22.69
N GLU A 2 -23.18 1.39 22.26
CA GLU A 2 -22.70 0.01 22.33
C GLU A 2 -21.48 -0.09 21.40
N LEU A 3 -20.39 -0.64 21.92
CA LEU A 3 -19.16 -0.83 21.15
C LEU A 3 -19.39 -1.96 20.14
N ASP A 4 -19.57 -1.60 18.88
CA ASP A 4 -19.68 -2.56 17.78
C ASP A 4 -18.34 -3.31 17.60
N ILE A 5 -18.39 -4.65 17.67
CA ILE A 5 -17.25 -5.54 17.49
C ILE A 5 -16.62 -5.38 16.09
N VAL A 6 -17.43 -5.15 15.05
CA VAL A 6 -16.93 -4.97 13.68
C VAL A 6 -16.11 -3.69 13.59
N ALA A 7 -16.66 -2.58 14.11
CA ALA A 7 -15.96 -1.31 14.16
C ALA A 7 -14.64 -1.39 14.96
N LEU A 8 -14.65 -2.07 16.12
CA LEU A 8 -13.44 -2.25 16.93
C LEU A 8 -12.38 -3.12 16.24
N SER A 9 -12.76 -4.24 15.61
CA SER A 9 -11.83 -5.09 14.86
C SER A 9 -11.22 -4.36 13.66
N ARG A 10 -12.04 -3.56 12.94
CA ARG A 10 -11.56 -2.69 11.86
C ARG A 10 -10.58 -1.64 12.36
N LEU A 11 -10.89 -0.97 13.47
CA LEU A 11 -10.01 0.03 14.07
C LEU A 11 -8.70 -0.58 14.53
N GLN A 12 -8.74 -1.76 15.14
CA GLN A 12 -7.54 -2.48 15.55
C GLN A 12 -6.65 -2.85 14.37
N PHE A 13 -7.22 -3.42 13.31
CA PHE A 13 -6.47 -3.73 12.10
C PHE A 13 -5.90 -2.46 11.44
N ALA A 14 -6.71 -1.38 11.37
CA ALA A 14 -6.27 -0.11 10.83
C ALA A 14 -5.08 0.47 11.62
N VAL A 15 -5.17 0.52 12.96
CA VAL A 15 -4.07 1.02 13.80
C VAL A 15 -2.79 0.21 13.55
N THR A 16 -2.88 -1.12 13.57
CA THR A 16 -1.70 -1.96 13.36
C THR A 16 -1.11 -1.81 11.96
N ALA A 17 -1.95 -1.78 10.93
CA ALA A 17 -1.52 -1.62 9.54
C ALA A 17 -0.85 -0.27 9.29
N LEU A 18 -1.44 0.83 9.77
CA LEU A 18 -0.87 2.18 9.64
C LEU A 18 0.45 2.28 10.41
N TYR A 19 0.54 1.76 11.64
CA TYR A 19 1.82 1.73 12.37
C TYR A 19 2.89 0.93 11.64
N HIS A 20 2.53 -0.24 11.11
CA HIS A 20 3.46 -1.07 10.35
C HIS A 20 3.98 -0.32 9.11
N PHE A 21 3.08 0.35 8.39
CA PHE A 21 3.42 1.09 7.18
C PHE A 21 4.21 2.39 7.42
N LEU A 22 4.41 2.82 8.67
CA LEU A 22 5.42 3.84 8.98
C LEU A 22 6.85 3.34 8.72
N PHE A 23 7.11 2.05 8.88
CA PHE A 23 8.46 1.49 8.79
C PHE A 23 8.73 0.85 7.42
N VAL A 24 7.72 0.21 6.82
CA VAL A 24 7.83 -0.50 5.53
C VAL A 24 8.44 0.32 4.38
N PRO A 25 7.91 1.52 4.01
CA PRO A 25 8.39 2.25 2.84
C PRO A 25 9.85 2.69 3.00
N LEU A 26 10.28 3.00 4.23
CA LEU A 26 11.65 3.37 4.49
C LEU A 26 12.60 2.16 4.34
N THR A 27 12.20 0.97 4.79
CA THR A 27 12.96 -0.28 4.58
C THR A 27 13.11 -0.60 3.08
N ILE A 28 12.00 -0.61 2.34
CA ILE A 28 11.98 -0.93 0.90
C ILE A 28 12.88 0.03 0.11
N GLY A 29 12.80 1.33 0.40
CA GLY A 29 13.59 2.32 -0.33
C GLY A 29 15.06 2.40 0.12
N LEU A 30 15.34 2.33 1.43
CA LEU A 30 16.73 2.42 1.90
C LEU A 30 17.54 1.20 1.48
N SER A 31 16.96 0.00 1.43
CA SER A 31 17.70 -1.19 0.99
C SER A 31 18.26 -1.02 -0.43
N VAL A 32 17.47 -0.46 -1.35
CA VAL A 32 17.91 -0.15 -2.72
C VAL A 32 18.92 1.00 -2.73
N VAL A 33 18.70 2.08 -1.97
CA VAL A 33 19.64 3.21 -1.90
C VAL A 33 21.02 2.76 -1.38
N ILE A 34 21.04 1.91 -0.34
CA ILE A 34 22.26 1.35 0.24
C ILE A 34 22.95 0.43 -0.77
N ALA A 35 22.20 -0.42 -1.48
CA ALA A 35 22.74 -1.27 -2.54
C ALA A 35 23.36 -0.46 -3.70
N ILE A 36 22.75 0.66 -4.09
CA ILE A 36 23.32 1.60 -5.06
C ILE A 36 24.63 2.18 -4.54
N MET A 37 24.66 2.69 -3.29
CA MET A 37 25.87 3.27 -2.70
C MET A 37 27.01 2.26 -2.61
N GLU A 38 26.70 1.02 -2.23
CA GLU A 38 27.70 -0.04 -2.13
C GLU A 38 28.18 -0.50 -3.51
N THR A 39 27.30 -0.54 -4.51
CA THR A 39 27.69 -0.81 -5.90
C THR A 39 28.72 0.21 -6.36
N VAL A 40 28.50 1.50 -6.08
CA VAL A 40 29.47 2.55 -6.41
C VAL A 40 30.77 2.40 -5.61
N TYR A 41 30.72 1.97 -4.35
CA TYR A 41 31.92 1.63 -3.57
C TYR A 41 32.73 0.51 -4.24
N VAL A 42 32.10 -0.60 -4.62
CA VAL A 42 32.78 -1.74 -5.25
C VAL A 42 33.37 -1.35 -6.60
N MET A 43 32.66 -0.54 -7.39
CA MET A 43 33.12 -0.08 -8.71
C MET A 43 34.28 0.93 -8.62
N THR A 44 34.24 1.84 -7.64
CA THR A 44 35.19 2.97 -7.57
C THR A 44 36.31 2.78 -6.57
N GLY A 45 36.15 1.89 -5.60
CA GLY A 45 37.07 1.69 -4.48
C GLY A 45 37.11 2.84 -3.46
N ARG A 46 36.33 3.92 -3.65
CA ARG A 46 36.41 5.11 -2.78
C ARG A 46 35.71 4.87 -1.45
N VAL A 47 36.44 5.05 -0.36
CA VAL A 47 36.02 4.67 1.00
C VAL A 47 34.82 5.49 1.51
N ILE A 48 34.63 6.71 1.01
CA ILE A 48 33.44 7.52 1.34
C ILE A 48 32.12 6.82 1.00
N TRP A 49 32.07 6.01 -0.06
CA TRP A 49 30.86 5.26 -0.40
C TRP A 49 30.62 4.12 0.58
N ARG A 50 31.68 3.49 1.09
CA ARG A 50 31.57 2.51 2.19
C ARG A 50 31.07 3.15 3.47
N GLN A 51 31.58 4.34 3.83
CA GLN A 51 31.07 5.13 4.96
C GLN A 51 29.58 5.45 4.81
N MET A 52 29.17 5.87 3.61
CA MET A 52 27.77 6.12 3.28
C MET A 52 26.90 4.88 3.48
N THR A 53 27.30 3.74 2.89
CA THR A 53 26.59 2.46 3.02
C THR A 53 26.43 2.06 4.50
N LYS A 54 27.48 2.16 5.31
CA LYS A 54 27.42 1.83 6.75
C LYS A 54 26.52 2.79 7.53
N PHE A 55 26.60 4.09 7.27
CA PHE A 55 25.78 5.10 7.95
C PHE A 55 24.30 4.92 7.64
N TRP A 56 23.93 4.87 6.36
CA TRP A 56 22.53 4.64 5.97
C TRP A 56 22.05 3.24 6.35
N GLY A 57 22.95 2.25 6.34
CA GLY A 57 22.72 0.91 6.88
C GLY A 57 22.34 0.91 8.36
N THR A 58 22.93 1.78 9.18
CA THR A 58 22.56 1.91 10.59
C THR A 58 21.13 2.41 10.75
N LEU A 59 20.72 3.43 9.99
CA LEU A 59 19.35 3.96 10.02
C LEU A 59 18.35 2.93 9.48
N PHE A 60 18.72 2.22 8.41
CA PHE A 60 17.96 1.08 7.90
C PHE A 60 17.76 0.02 8.99
N GLY A 61 18.80 -0.38 9.71
CA GLY A 61 18.71 -1.39 10.77
C GLY A 61 17.78 -0.99 11.92
N ILE A 62 17.83 0.28 12.34
CA ILE A 62 16.93 0.82 13.38
C ILE A 62 15.47 0.68 12.92
N ASN A 63 15.15 1.14 11.71
CA ASN A 63 13.80 1.07 11.14
C ASN A 63 13.35 -0.38 10.88
N PHE A 64 14.26 -1.22 10.37
CA PHE A 64 13.99 -2.61 9.98
C PHE A 64 13.47 -3.46 11.16
N VAL A 65 14.08 -3.31 12.35
CA VAL A 65 13.67 -4.06 13.55
C VAL A 65 12.21 -3.78 13.92
N LEU A 66 11.76 -2.53 13.81
CA LEU A 66 10.37 -2.16 14.08
C LEU A 66 9.42 -2.65 12.99
N GLY A 67 9.86 -2.60 11.73
CA GLY A 67 9.14 -3.18 10.61
C GLY A 67 8.85 -4.67 10.80
N VAL A 68 9.87 -5.47 11.15
CA VAL A 68 9.71 -6.89 11.47
C VAL A 68 8.78 -7.11 12.66
N SER A 69 8.98 -6.36 13.76
CA SER A 69 8.18 -6.52 14.98
C SER A 69 6.69 -6.25 14.75
N THR A 70 6.36 -5.23 13.96
CA THR A 70 4.98 -4.87 13.63
C THR A 70 4.37 -5.81 12.58
N GLY A 71 5.18 -6.31 11.64
CA GLY A 71 4.76 -7.27 10.62
C GLY A 71 4.31 -8.62 11.19
N ILE A 72 5.02 -9.12 12.21
CA ILE A 72 4.61 -10.35 12.93
C ILE A 72 3.19 -10.21 13.51
N VAL A 73 2.87 -9.05 14.08
CA VAL A 73 1.53 -8.84 14.65
C VAL A 73 0.45 -8.79 13.55
N MET A 74 0.73 -8.15 12.42
CA MET A 74 -0.17 -8.11 11.26
C MET A 74 -0.52 -9.52 10.77
N GLU A 75 0.48 -10.39 10.61
CA GLU A 75 0.29 -11.78 10.16
C GLU A 75 -0.70 -12.54 11.06
N PHE A 76 -0.53 -12.45 12.38
CA PHE A 76 -1.43 -13.12 13.33
C PHE A 76 -2.83 -12.48 13.41
N GLN A 77 -2.98 -11.19 13.10
CA GLN A 77 -4.29 -10.53 13.15
C GLN A 77 -5.29 -11.10 12.15
N PHE A 78 -4.84 -11.60 10.99
CA PHE A 78 -5.71 -12.31 10.04
C PHE A 78 -6.38 -13.53 10.69
N GLY A 79 -5.65 -14.32 11.48
CA GLY A 79 -6.20 -15.49 12.17
C GLY A 79 -7.03 -15.18 13.40
N MET A 80 -6.66 -14.13 14.16
CA MET A 80 -7.31 -13.83 15.45
C MET A 80 -8.64 -13.08 15.29
N ASN A 81 -8.63 -11.93 14.62
CA ASN A 81 -9.81 -11.04 14.55
C ASN A 81 -10.68 -11.27 13.31
N TRP A 82 -10.15 -12.03 12.35
CA TRP A 82 -10.77 -12.27 11.04
C TRP A 82 -10.82 -13.78 10.75
N SER A 83 -11.35 -14.58 11.68
CA SER A 83 -11.36 -16.04 11.56
C SER A 83 -12.24 -16.54 10.40
N TYR A 84 -13.41 -15.92 10.19
CA TYR A 84 -14.27 -16.29 9.06
C TYR A 84 -13.64 -15.89 7.73
N TYR A 85 -12.99 -14.72 7.66
CA TYR A 85 -12.15 -14.35 6.50
C TYR A 85 -11.10 -15.44 6.20
N SER A 86 -10.31 -15.82 7.21
CA SER A 86 -9.25 -16.81 7.07
C SER A 86 -9.78 -18.17 6.59
N HIS A 87 -10.95 -18.59 7.07
CA HIS A 87 -11.62 -19.79 6.55
C HIS A 87 -12.12 -19.62 5.11
N TYR A 88 -12.77 -18.49 4.82
CA TYR A 88 -13.50 -18.26 3.58
C TYR A 88 -12.56 -18.07 2.37
N VAL A 89 -11.38 -17.49 2.56
CA VAL A 89 -10.43 -17.22 1.46
C VAL A 89 -9.04 -17.81 1.67
N GLY A 90 -8.84 -18.62 2.71
CA GLY A 90 -7.52 -19.14 3.09
C GLY A 90 -6.79 -19.89 1.96
N ASP A 91 -7.53 -20.60 1.10
CA ASP A 91 -6.95 -21.33 -0.04
C ASP A 91 -6.28 -20.40 -1.08
N ILE A 92 -6.77 -19.16 -1.22
CA ILE A 92 -6.22 -18.18 -2.17
C ILE A 92 -5.29 -17.21 -1.46
N PHE A 93 -5.76 -16.59 -0.38
CA PHE A 93 -5.03 -15.54 0.33
C PHE A 93 -3.84 -16.08 1.12
N GLY A 94 -3.95 -17.28 1.70
CA GLY A 94 -2.88 -17.88 2.51
C GLY A 94 -1.67 -18.32 1.70
N ALA A 95 -1.85 -18.68 0.42
CA ALA A 95 -0.76 -19.17 -0.42
C ALA A 95 0.32 -18.09 -0.70
N PRO A 96 0.00 -16.86 -1.17
CA PRO A 96 0.97 -15.78 -1.29
C PRO A 96 1.70 -15.45 0.02
N LEU A 97 0.99 -15.41 1.15
CA LEU A 97 1.60 -15.14 2.46
C LEU A 97 2.62 -16.23 2.87
N ALA A 98 2.29 -17.50 2.63
CA ALA A 98 3.23 -18.59 2.91
C ALA A 98 4.47 -18.54 2.00
N ILE A 99 4.28 -18.21 0.72
CA ILE A 99 5.38 -18.06 -0.25
C ILE A 99 6.25 -16.85 0.11
N GLU A 100 5.64 -15.74 0.54
CA GLU A 100 6.34 -14.56 1.06
C GLU A 100 7.33 -14.95 2.16
N GLY A 101 6.85 -15.70 3.15
CA GLY A 101 7.68 -16.18 4.25
C GLY A 101 8.85 -17.04 3.78
N MET A 102 8.59 -18.01 2.89
CA MET A 102 9.61 -18.94 2.40
C MET A 102 10.65 -18.29 1.47
N MET A 103 10.23 -17.36 0.60
CA MET A 103 11.07 -16.79 -0.45
C MET A 103 11.72 -15.46 -0.03
N ALA A 104 10.92 -14.54 0.51
CA ALA A 104 11.35 -13.17 0.72
C ALA A 104 11.88 -12.95 2.14
N PHE A 105 11.14 -13.37 3.18
CA PHE A 105 11.56 -13.17 4.57
C PHE A 105 12.85 -13.92 4.89
N PHE A 106 12.98 -15.18 4.47
CA PHE A 106 14.23 -15.92 4.68
C PHE A 106 15.41 -15.28 3.97
N LEU A 107 15.23 -14.77 2.75
CA LEU A 107 16.28 -14.09 1.99
C LEU A 107 16.71 -12.81 2.71
N GLU A 108 15.76 -11.94 3.03
CA GLU A 108 16.03 -10.67 3.70
C GLU A 108 16.63 -10.87 5.09
N ALA A 109 16.02 -11.72 5.94
CA ALA A 109 16.45 -11.95 7.32
C ALA A 109 17.83 -12.64 7.42
N THR A 110 18.18 -13.49 6.45
CA THR A 110 19.51 -14.13 6.42
C THR A 110 20.57 -13.13 5.97
N PHE A 111 20.34 -12.44 4.86
CA PHE A 111 21.34 -11.56 4.27
C PHE A 111 21.48 -10.23 5.01
N VAL A 112 20.49 -9.77 5.76
CA VAL A 112 20.63 -8.57 6.60
C VAL A 112 21.65 -8.78 7.73
N GLY A 113 21.72 -9.99 8.30
CA GLY A 113 22.76 -10.34 9.26
C GLY A 113 24.16 -10.32 8.62
N LEU A 114 24.27 -10.85 7.40
CA LEU A 114 25.52 -10.80 6.63
C LEU A 114 25.90 -9.37 6.22
N PHE A 115 24.94 -8.50 5.92
CA PHE A 115 25.17 -7.09 5.63
C PHE A 115 25.75 -6.32 6.83
N PHE A 116 25.27 -6.57 8.04
CA PHE A 116 25.79 -5.86 9.21
C PHE A 116 27.14 -6.42 9.71
N PHE A 117 27.31 -7.75 9.69
CA PHE A 117 28.45 -8.41 10.33
C PHE A 117 29.49 -8.96 9.34
N GLY A 118 29.25 -8.82 8.03
CA GLY A 118 30.08 -9.39 6.97
C GLY A 118 31.18 -8.50 6.44
N TRP A 119 31.26 -7.22 6.84
CA TRP A 119 32.23 -6.25 6.30
C TRP A 119 33.69 -6.72 6.34
N ASP A 120 34.09 -7.40 7.42
CA ASP A 120 35.46 -7.90 7.61
C ASP A 120 35.60 -9.41 7.29
N LYS A 121 34.51 -10.08 6.92
CA LYS A 121 34.46 -11.54 6.70
C LYS A 121 34.21 -11.93 5.24
N LEU A 122 33.61 -11.04 4.46
CA LEU A 122 33.28 -11.26 3.06
C LEU A 122 34.22 -10.45 2.16
N SER A 123 34.39 -10.92 0.92
CA SER A 123 35.01 -10.09 -0.11
C SER A 123 34.08 -8.90 -0.44
N LYS A 124 34.62 -7.83 -1.03
CA LYS A 124 33.82 -6.65 -1.45
C LYS A 124 32.62 -7.05 -2.32
N LEU A 125 32.82 -8.01 -3.24
CA LEU A 125 31.75 -8.54 -4.09
C LEU A 125 30.77 -9.41 -3.30
N GLY A 126 31.27 -10.25 -2.39
CA GLY A 126 30.43 -11.08 -1.53
C GLY A 126 29.51 -10.25 -0.62
N HIS A 127 30.02 -9.14 -0.08
CA HIS A 127 29.23 -8.20 0.70
C HIS A 127 28.18 -7.50 -0.18
N LEU A 128 28.56 -7.04 -1.37
CA LEU A 128 27.62 -6.41 -2.31
C LEU A 128 26.47 -7.34 -2.71
N VAL A 129 26.76 -8.63 -2.94
CA VAL A 129 25.73 -9.64 -3.20
C VAL A 129 24.78 -9.74 -2.01
N ALA A 130 25.30 -9.75 -0.78
CA ALA A 130 24.44 -9.76 0.41
C ALA A 130 23.52 -8.54 0.46
N THR A 131 24.03 -7.35 0.18
CA THR A 131 23.25 -6.10 0.16
C THR A 131 22.15 -6.12 -0.91
N TRP A 132 22.43 -6.62 -2.11
CA TRP A 132 21.39 -6.79 -3.14
C TRP A 132 20.38 -7.89 -2.79
N CYS A 133 20.79 -8.98 -2.13
CA CYS A 133 19.85 -9.97 -1.61
C CYS A 133 18.89 -9.38 -0.58
N VAL A 134 19.36 -8.48 0.29
CA VAL A 134 18.48 -7.74 1.21
C VAL A 134 17.48 -6.90 0.41
N ALA A 135 17.94 -6.10 -0.55
CA ALA A 135 17.07 -5.26 -1.35
C ALA A 135 16.04 -6.06 -2.16
N ILE A 136 16.45 -7.16 -2.80
CA ILE A 136 15.56 -8.05 -3.55
C ILE A 136 14.56 -8.72 -2.61
N GLY A 137 15.01 -9.20 -1.44
CA GLY A 137 14.16 -9.77 -0.41
C GLY A 137 13.06 -8.80 0.01
N SER A 138 13.40 -7.56 0.40
CA SER A 138 12.41 -6.55 0.79
C SER A 138 11.38 -6.28 -0.32
N ASN A 139 11.80 -6.30 -1.59
CA ASN A 139 10.90 -6.06 -2.72
C ASN A 139 10.03 -7.28 -3.07
N PHE A 140 10.54 -8.50 -2.89
CA PHE A 140 9.72 -9.71 -3.02
C PHE A 140 8.71 -9.85 -1.89
N SER A 141 9.02 -9.38 -0.68
CA SER A 141 8.04 -9.29 0.40
C SER A 141 6.86 -8.42 -0.05
N ALA A 142 7.17 -7.20 -0.53
CA ALA A 142 6.17 -6.29 -1.08
C ALA A 142 5.37 -6.90 -2.25
N LEU A 143 6.00 -7.70 -3.12
CA LEU A 143 5.33 -8.37 -4.23
C LEU A 143 4.24 -9.33 -3.74
N TRP A 144 4.59 -10.27 -2.86
CA TRP A 144 3.67 -11.32 -2.43
C TRP A 144 2.51 -10.77 -1.59
N ILE A 145 2.78 -9.82 -0.69
CA ILE A 145 1.71 -9.20 0.10
C ILE A 145 0.77 -8.34 -0.76
N LEU A 146 1.29 -7.70 -1.82
CA LEU A 146 0.47 -6.90 -2.74
C LEU A 146 -0.26 -7.75 -3.79
N ILE A 147 0.21 -8.97 -4.09
CA ILE A 147 -0.59 -9.98 -4.79
C ILE A 147 -1.81 -10.36 -3.94
N ALA A 148 -1.59 -10.67 -2.66
CA ALA A 148 -2.67 -11.02 -1.75
C ALA A 148 -3.69 -9.87 -1.63
N ASN A 149 -3.22 -8.63 -1.40
CA ASN A 149 -4.08 -7.47 -1.28
C ASN A 149 -4.72 -7.05 -2.63
N GLY A 150 -4.01 -7.18 -3.75
CA GLY A 150 -4.56 -6.93 -5.10
C GLY A 150 -5.69 -7.90 -5.45
N TRP A 151 -5.58 -9.16 -5.02
CA TRP A 151 -6.66 -10.14 -5.14
C TRP A 151 -7.88 -9.76 -4.29
N MET A 152 -7.69 -9.23 -3.07
CA MET A 152 -8.82 -8.72 -2.26
C MET A 152 -9.62 -7.60 -2.95
N GLN A 153 -8.96 -6.87 -3.86
CA GLN A 153 -9.50 -5.73 -4.60
C GLN A 153 -10.12 -6.15 -5.95
N ASN A 154 -9.74 -7.31 -6.49
CA ASN A 154 -10.26 -7.89 -7.72
C ASN A 154 -10.06 -9.43 -7.68
N PRO A 155 -11.03 -10.22 -7.21
CA PRO A 155 -10.83 -11.64 -6.85
C PRO A 155 -10.80 -12.60 -8.06
N THR A 156 -9.89 -12.38 -9.01
CA THR A 156 -9.68 -13.22 -10.19
C THR A 156 -9.09 -14.59 -9.84
N GLY A 157 -9.27 -15.59 -10.73
CA GLY A 157 -8.66 -16.91 -10.58
C GLY A 157 -9.21 -17.75 -9.41
N SER A 158 -10.42 -17.43 -8.93
CA SER A 158 -11.06 -18.11 -7.81
C SER A 158 -12.57 -18.28 -8.03
N ALA A 159 -13.15 -19.28 -7.40
CA ALA A 159 -14.60 -19.53 -7.43
C ALA A 159 -15.10 -20.00 -6.06
N PHE A 160 -16.35 -19.65 -5.73
CA PHE A 160 -16.99 -20.12 -4.51
C PHE A 160 -17.44 -21.58 -4.67
N ASN A 161 -17.03 -22.43 -3.73
CA ASN A 161 -17.46 -23.82 -3.69
C ASN A 161 -18.59 -23.98 -2.64
N PRO A 162 -19.84 -24.27 -3.06
CA PRO A 162 -20.98 -24.38 -2.15
C PRO A 162 -20.91 -25.59 -1.21
N GLN A 163 -20.05 -26.57 -1.49
CA GLN A 163 -19.87 -27.75 -0.63
C GLN A 163 -18.88 -27.50 0.51
N THR A 164 -17.82 -26.74 0.25
CA THR A 164 -16.78 -26.40 1.24
C THR A 164 -17.04 -25.03 1.90
N MET A 165 -18.00 -24.25 1.37
CA MET A 165 -18.41 -22.94 1.88
C MET A 165 -17.27 -21.93 1.95
N ARG A 166 -16.38 -21.99 0.96
CA ARG A 166 -15.20 -21.12 0.82
C ARG A 166 -14.88 -20.88 -0.65
N MET A 167 -14.09 -19.85 -0.89
CA MET A 167 -13.46 -19.60 -2.19
C MET A 167 -12.30 -20.58 -2.36
N GLU A 168 -12.17 -21.15 -3.56
CA GLU A 168 -11.08 -22.06 -3.94
C GLU A 168 -10.35 -21.52 -5.18
N VAL A 169 -9.03 -21.75 -5.27
CA VAL A 169 -8.23 -21.36 -6.43
C VAL A 169 -8.66 -22.18 -7.64
N THR A 170 -9.04 -21.51 -8.73
CA THR A 170 -9.30 -22.16 -10.03
C THR A 170 -8.15 -21.97 -11.00
N ASP A 171 -7.45 -20.84 -10.92
CA ASP A 171 -6.28 -20.51 -11.73
C ASP A 171 -5.30 -19.65 -10.92
N PHE A 172 -4.21 -20.27 -10.47
CA PHE A 172 -3.17 -19.58 -9.69
C PHE A 172 -2.40 -18.55 -10.53
N ALA A 173 -2.26 -18.76 -11.84
CA ALA A 173 -1.58 -17.80 -12.71
C ALA A 173 -2.40 -16.51 -12.83
N ALA A 174 -3.74 -16.62 -12.91
CA ALA A 174 -4.64 -15.47 -12.91
C ALA A 174 -4.62 -14.69 -11.58
N VAL A 175 -4.34 -15.35 -10.45
CA VAL A 175 -4.11 -14.69 -9.15
C VAL A 175 -2.77 -13.95 -9.16
N LEU A 176 -1.71 -14.60 -9.62
CA LEU A 176 -0.35 -14.04 -9.65
C LEU A 176 -0.22 -12.83 -10.59
N PHE A 177 -0.80 -12.91 -11.79
CA PHE A 177 -0.76 -11.86 -12.81
C PHE A 177 -1.98 -10.94 -12.79
N ASN A 178 -2.67 -10.86 -11.65
CA ASN A 178 -3.79 -9.95 -11.48
C ASN A 178 -3.37 -8.49 -11.77
N PRO A 179 -4.04 -7.78 -12.71
CA PRO A 179 -3.61 -6.44 -13.11
C PRO A 179 -3.63 -5.44 -11.96
N VAL A 180 -4.57 -5.57 -11.02
CA VAL A 180 -4.65 -4.71 -9.83
C VAL A 180 -3.47 -4.97 -8.90
N ALA A 181 -3.05 -6.24 -8.75
CA ALA A 181 -1.86 -6.58 -7.98
C ALA A 181 -0.59 -6.00 -8.59
N GLN A 182 -0.44 -6.08 -9.92
CA GLN A 182 0.73 -5.54 -10.63
C GLN A 182 0.82 -4.02 -10.47
N ALA A 183 -0.28 -3.29 -10.70
CA ALA A 183 -0.33 -1.84 -10.52
C ALA A 183 -0.04 -1.44 -9.06
N LYS A 184 -0.66 -2.12 -8.09
CA LYS A 184 -0.41 -1.90 -6.66
C LYS A 184 1.03 -2.16 -6.27
N PHE A 185 1.62 -3.26 -6.74
CA PHE A 185 3.01 -3.61 -6.49
C PHE A 185 3.95 -2.49 -6.89
N VAL A 186 3.93 -2.11 -8.17
CA VAL A 186 4.90 -1.15 -8.69
C VAL A 186 4.64 0.26 -8.12
N HIS A 187 3.38 0.65 -7.91
CA HIS A 187 3.05 1.93 -7.27
C HIS A 187 3.54 2.02 -5.82
N THR A 188 3.25 1.00 -5.00
CA THR A 188 3.60 0.99 -3.57
C THR A 188 5.11 0.92 -3.36
N VAL A 189 5.80 0.08 -4.13
CA VAL A 189 7.26 -0.03 -4.08
C VAL A 189 7.92 1.27 -4.53
N SER A 190 7.46 1.87 -5.63
CA SER A 190 7.97 3.17 -6.08
C SER A 190 7.72 4.27 -5.04
N ALA A 191 6.59 4.24 -4.32
CA ALA A 191 6.31 5.17 -3.24
C ALA A 191 7.28 4.98 -2.06
N GLY A 192 7.63 3.73 -1.72
CA GLY A 192 8.70 3.43 -0.75
C GLY A 192 10.06 4.01 -1.17
N TYR A 193 10.39 3.93 -2.46
CA TYR A 193 11.62 4.52 -3.00
C TYR A 193 11.63 6.04 -2.90
N VAL A 194 10.48 6.70 -3.13
CA VAL A 194 10.32 8.14 -2.89
C VAL A 194 10.52 8.47 -1.42
N THR A 195 9.89 7.73 -0.51
CA THR A 195 10.03 7.92 0.95
C THR A 195 11.49 7.90 1.38
N ALA A 196 12.24 6.86 1.01
CA ALA A 196 13.66 6.78 1.35
C ALA A 196 14.50 7.89 0.68
N SER A 197 14.18 8.25 -0.57
CA SER A 197 14.88 9.33 -1.27
C SER A 197 14.68 10.67 -0.58
N ILE A 198 13.45 11.02 -0.21
CA ILE A 198 13.16 12.26 0.51
C ILE A 198 13.76 12.24 1.91
N PHE A 199 13.76 11.10 2.60
CA PHE A 199 14.43 10.93 3.89
C PHE A 199 15.95 11.21 3.79
N VAL A 200 16.64 10.54 2.85
CA VAL A 200 18.07 10.72 2.60
C VAL A 200 18.38 12.15 2.19
N LEU A 201 17.57 12.74 1.31
CA LEU A 201 17.70 14.12 0.87
C LEU A 201 17.54 15.10 2.03
N GLY A 202 16.51 14.94 2.86
CA GLY A 202 16.21 15.82 3.99
C GLY A 202 17.28 15.76 5.08
N VAL A 203 17.69 14.57 5.50
CA VAL A 203 18.78 14.39 6.48
C VAL A 203 20.10 14.96 5.94
N SER A 204 20.40 14.75 4.66
CA SER A 204 21.60 15.31 4.04
C SER A 204 21.53 16.84 3.92
N ALA A 205 20.36 17.39 3.59
CA ALA A 205 20.16 18.84 3.56
C ALA A 205 20.36 19.48 4.94
N TRP A 206 19.92 18.79 6.01
CA TRP A 206 20.19 19.21 7.38
C TRP A 206 21.68 19.25 7.70
N TYR A 207 22.45 18.24 7.30
CA TYR A 207 23.90 18.23 7.45
C TYR A 207 24.58 19.41 6.74
N VAL A 208 24.19 19.70 5.49
CA VAL A 208 24.71 20.86 4.74
C VAL A 208 24.37 22.18 5.44
N LEU A 209 23.14 22.35 5.92
CA LEU A 209 22.72 23.54 6.69
C LEU A 209 23.52 23.73 7.97
N LYS A 210 23.98 22.64 8.60
CA LYS A 210 24.80 22.66 9.81
C LYS A 210 26.30 22.73 9.54
N GLY A 211 26.73 22.68 8.27
CA GLY A 211 28.15 22.61 7.90
C GLY A 211 28.84 21.32 8.36
N ARG A 212 28.09 20.24 8.57
CA ARG A 212 28.60 18.94 9.05
C ARG A 212 28.60 17.93 7.92
N HIS A 213 29.61 17.05 7.87
CA HIS A 213 29.67 15.91 6.94
C HIS A 213 29.33 16.27 5.47
N VAL A 214 29.75 17.45 5.02
CA VAL A 214 29.25 18.08 3.77
C VAL A 214 29.52 17.21 2.54
N ASP A 215 30.68 16.56 2.48
CA ASP A 215 31.06 15.67 1.39
C ASP A 215 30.15 14.45 1.25
N LEU A 216 29.83 13.81 2.38
CA LEU A 216 28.90 12.69 2.44
C LEU A 216 27.48 13.15 2.10
N ALA A 217 27.08 14.29 2.66
CA ALA A 217 25.76 14.85 2.45
C ALA A 217 25.50 15.17 0.97
N LYS A 218 26.41 15.87 0.28
CA LYS A 218 26.23 16.22 -1.13
C LYS A 218 26.17 14.99 -2.06
N ARG A 219 26.93 13.94 -1.77
CA ARG A 219 26.89 12.67 -2.51
C ARG A 219 25.59 11.92 -2.25
N SER A 220 25.15 11.87 -0.99
CA SER A 220 23.87 11.27 -0.58
C SER A 220 22.68 12.00 -1.24
N MET A 221 22.68 13.34 -1.24
CA MET A 221 21.68 14.16 -1.94
C MET A 221 21.63 13.87 -3.43
N THR A 222 22.77 13.59 -4.06
CA THR A 222 22.82 13.30 -5.50
C THR A 222 22.17 11.97 -5.82
N VAL A 223 22.48 10.91 -5.05
CA VAL A 223 21.82 9.60 -5.19
C VAL A 223 20.32 9.72 -4.91
N ALA A 224 19.94 10.39 -3.82
CA ALA A 224 18.56 10.59 -3.45
C ALA A 224 17.77 11.40 -4.48
N ALA A 225 18.35 12.44 -5.06
CA ALA A 225 17.66 13.27 -6.05
C ALA A 225 17.47 12.54 -7.38
N SER A 226 18.47 11.78 -7.86
CA SER A 226 18.33 11.03 -9.11
C SER A 226 17.38 9.84 -8.97
N PHE A 227 17.57 9.03 -7.92
CA PHE A 227 16.71 7.87 -7.65
C PHE A 227 15.30 8.31 -7.27
N GLY A 228 15.16 9.35 -6.46
CA GLY A 228 13.88 9.92 -6.06
C GLY A 228 13.11 10.52 -7.23
N LEU A 229 13.77 11.16 -8.20
CA LEU A 229 13.10 11.67 -9.40
C LEU A 229 12.55 10.53 -10.26
N ALA A 230 13.37 9.50 -10.54
CA ALA A 230 12.92 8.33 -11.29
C ALA A 230 11.74 7.63 -10.59
N SER A 231 11.83 7.49 -9.26
CA SER A 231 10.79 6.87 -8.44
C SER A 231 9.51 7.71 -8.40
N ALA A 232 9.60 9.03 -8.25
CA ALA A 232 8.43 9.91 -8.18
C ALA A 232 7.68 9.96 -9.51
N LEU A 233 8.39 9.94 -10.64
CA LEU A 233 7.79 9.81 -11.97
C LEU A 233 7.09 8.44 -12.12
N SER A 234 7.73 7.36 -11.67
CA SER A 234 7.15 6.01 -11.64
C SER A 234 5.84 5.98 -10.84
N VAL A 235 5.82 6.54 -9.62
CA VAL A 235 4.62 6.60 -8.75
C VAL A 235 3.44 7.26 -9.46
N VAL A 236 3.64 8.38 -10.16
CA VAL A 236 2.54 9.10 -10.81
C VAL A 236 2.00 8.34 -12.02
N VAL A 237 2.87 7.81 -12.87
CA VAL A 237 2.45 7.01 -14.04
C VAL A 237 1.69 5.77 -13.62
N LEU A 238 2.16 5.07 -12.59
CA LEU A 238 1.50 3.86 -12.10
C LEU A 238 0.29 4.16 -11.22
N GLY A 239 0.23 5.36 -10.63
CA GLY A 239 -0.95 5.86 -9.93
C GLY A 239 -2.10 6.13 -10.90
N ASP A 240 -1.79 6.70 -12.07
CA ASP A 240 -2.73 6.85 -13.19
C ASP A 240 -3.26 5.48 -13.66
N GLU A 241 -2.38 4.49 -13.84
CA GLU A 241 -2.80 3.12 -14.18
C GLU A 241 -3.66 2.46 -13.10
N SER A 242 -3.32 2.65 -11.82
CA SER A 242 -4.15 2.16 -10.70
C SER A 242 -5.53 2.85 -10.66
N GLY A 243 -5.60 4.14 -11.00
CA GLY A 243 -6.84 4.89 -11.14
C GLY A 243 -7.70 4.35 -12.29
N TYR A 244 -7.09 4.08 -13.44
CA TYR A 244 -7.74 3.47 -14.60
C TYR A 244 -8.36 2.11 -14.23
N LEU A 245 -7.59 1.19 -13.65
CA LEU A 245 -8.10 -0.14 -13.24
C LEU A 245 -9.20 -0.05 -12.17
N SER A 246 -9.20 0.99 -11.34
CA SER A 246 -10.28 1.25 -10.38
C SER A 246 -11.59 1.61 -11.09
N THR A 247 -11.54 2.22 -12.28
CA THR A 247 -12.75 2.52 -13.07
C THR A 247 -13.40 1.26 -13.65
N GLU A 248 -12.60 0.24 -13.95
CA GLU A 248 -13.09 -1.03 -14.49
C GLU A 248 -13.66 -1.93 -13.40
N HIS A 249 -12.97 -2.03 -12.26
CA HIS A 249 -13.27 -3.04 -11.24
C HIS A 249 -13.89 -2.48 -9.95
N GLN A 250 -13.72 -1.19 -9.64
CA GLN A 250 -14.15 -0.57 -8.36
C GLN A 250 -14.78 0.81 -8.55
N LYS A 251 -15.85 0.84 -9.34
CA LYS A 251 -16.56 2.06 -9.74
C LYS A 251 -17.02 2.93 -8.56
N MET A 252 -17.51 2.32 -7.49
CA MET A 252 -17.96 3.06 -6.30
C MET A 252 -16.81 3.79 -5.60
N LYS A 253 -15.63 3.17 -5.52
CA LYS A 253 -14.43 3.80 -4.98
C LYS A 253 -14.05 5.02 -5.81
N LEU A 254 -14.00 4.87 -7.13
CA LEU A 254 -13.65 5.96 -8.04
C LEU A 254 -14.64 7.13 -7.93
N ALA A 255 -15.94 6.84 -8.02
CA ALA A 255 -16.99 7.84 -7.91
C ALA A 255 -16.93 8.57 -6.56
N SER A 256 -16.57 7.86 -5.48
CA SER A 256 -16.39 8.43 -4.14
C SER A 256 -15.12 9.27 -4.01
N ILE A 257 -14.01 8.87 -4.65
CA ILE A 257 -12.78 9.66 -4.69
C ILE A 257 -13.03 11.00 -5.40
N GLU A 258 -13.77 11.00 -6.50
CA GLU A 258 -14.07 12.20 -7.29
C GLU A 258 -15.32 12.96 -6.83
N ALA A 259 -16.04 12.44 -5.84
CA ALA A 259 -17.32 12.95 -5.35
C ALA A 259 -18.35 13.15 -6.49
N MET A 260 -18.46 12.14 -7.36
CA MET A 260 -19.41 12.06 -8.47
C MET A 260 -20.75 11.53 -7.98
N TRP A 261 -21.64 12.42 -7.54
CA TRP A 261 -22.97 12.03 -7.06
C TRP A 261 -23.85 11.49 -8.17
N GLU A 262 -23.83 12.18 -9.31
CA GLU A 262 -24.53 11.81 -10.54
C GLU A 262 -23.55 11.31 -11.60
N THR A 263 -24.05 10.55 -12.57
CA THR A 263 -23.26 10.07 -13.71
C THR A 263 -22.72 11.25 -14.50
N GLU A 264 -21.41 11.26 -14.71
CA GLU A 264 -20.72 12.34 -15.39
C GLU A 264 -20.72 12.07 -16.91
N PRO A 265 -21.20 13.03 -17.73
CA PRO A 265 -21.20 12.87 -19.18
C PRO A 265 -19.78 12.86 -19.73
N ALA A 266 -19.60 12.14 -20.84
CA ALA A 266 -18.32 12.11 -21.53
C ALA A 266 -18.06 13.44 -22.28
N PRO A 267 -16.81 13.96 -22.28
CA PRO A 267 -15.67 13.55 -21.46
C PRO A 267 -15.73 14.07 -20.01
N ALA A 268 -15.61 13.16 -19.04
CA ALA A 268 -15.79 13.49 -17.63
C ALA A 268 -14.73 14.48 -17.08
N PRO A 269 -15.12 15.43 -16.21
CA PRO A 269 -14.20 16.36 -15.56
C PRO A 269 -13.52 15.75 -14.32
N PHE A 270 -12.34 16.28 -13.96
CA PHE A 270 -11.64 15.96 -12.70
C PHE A 270 -11.93 17.03 -11.65
N THR A 271 -12.34 16.65 -10.43
CA THR A 271 -12.69 17.62 -9.38
C THR A 271 -11.46 18.01 -8.56
N ALA A 272 -10.75 19.08 -8.95
CA ALA A 272 -9.48 19.47 -8.30
C ALA A 272 -9.63 19.89 -6.83
N ILE A 273 -10.70 20.62 -6.50
CA ILE A 273 -11.06 20.99 -5.12
C ILE A 273 -12.58 21.06 -4.99
N GLY A 274 -13.10 20.78 -3.80
CA GLY A 274 -14.50 20.81 -3.47
C GLY A 274 -14.71 20.34 -2.03
N PHE A 275 -15.91 20.56 -1.49
CA PHE A 275 -16.31 20.09 -0.17
C PHE A 275 -17.52 19.17 -0.34
N PRO A 276 -17.29 17.84 -0.43
CA PRO A 276 -18.39 16.87 -0.55
C PRO A 276 -19.25 16.88 0.72
N ASP A 277 -20.56 17.02 0.54
CA ASP A 277 -21.58 16.80 1.56
C ASP A 277 -22.31 15.49 1.22
N GLN A 278 -22.08 14.47 2.05
CA GLN A 278 -22.64 13.14 1.83
C GLN A 278 -24.12 13.04 2.21
N GLU A 279 -24.60 13.86 3.13
CA GLU A 279 -26.02 13.88 3.51
C GLU A 279 -26.84 14.57 2.42
N ALA A 280 -26.35 15.70 1.92
CA ALA A 280 -26.99 16.44 0.83
C ALA A 280 -26.75 15.81 -0.55
N ARG A 281 -25.80 14.86 -0.67
CA ARG A 281 -25.36 14.25 -1.93
C ARG A 281 -24.95 15.29 -2.98
N GLU A 282 -24.21 16.30 -2.54
CA GLU A 282 -23.68 17.35 -3.41
C GLU A 282 -22.24 17.71 -3.04
N THR A 283 -21.53 18.37 -3.96
CA THR A 283 -20.16 18.84 -3.71
C THR A 283 -20.11 20.35 -3.83
N HIS A 284 -19.96 21.02 -2.69
CA HIS A 284 -19.93 22.48 -2.64
C HIS A 284 -18.60 23.04 -3.15
N PHE A 285 -18.66 24.23 -3.76
CA PHE A 285 -17.48 24.98 -4.23
C PHE A 285 -16.54 24.16 -5.14
N ALA A 286 -17.10 23.23 -5.92
CA ALA A 286 -16.33 22.35 -6.78
C ALA A 286 -15.63 23.13 -7.91
N VAL A 287 -14.32 23.00 -8.00
CA VAL A 287 -13.52 23.46 -9.15
C VAL A 287 -13.15 22.24 -9.96
N LYS A 288 -13.75 22.13 -11.14
CA LYS A 288 -13.59 21.01 -12.06
C LYS A 288 -12.64 21.38 -13.20
N ILE A 289 -11.68 20.51 -13.50
CA ILE A 289 -10.81 20.60 -14.67
C ILE A 289 -11.44 19.75 -15.79
N PRO A 290 -11.85 20.36 -16.92
CA PRO A 290 -12.52 19.63 -17.99
C PRO A 290 -11.66 18.47 -18.53
N TRP A 291 -12.33 17.36 -18.85
CA TRP A 291 -11.84 16.22 -19.65
C TRP A 291 -10.73 15.36 -19.03
N VAL A 292 -10.03 15.86 -18.00
CA VAL A 292 -8.93 15.14 -17.36
C VAL A 292 -9.38 13.77 -16.91
N MET A 293 -10.56 13.65 -16.27
CA MET A 293 -11.05 12.38 -15.77
C MET A 293 -11.47 11.40 -16.88
N GLY A 294 -11.99 11.90 -18.01
CA GLY A 294 -12.20 11.08 -19.21
C GLY A 294 -10.87 10.45 -19.69
N LEU A 295 -9.81 11.28 -19.78
CA LEU A 295 -8.50 10.84 -20.25
C LEU A 295 -7.79 9.86 -19.30
N ILE A 296 -7.79 10.13 -17.99
CA ILE A 296 -7.07 9.30 -17.01
C ILE A 296 -7.92 8.11 -16.53
N GLY A 297 -9.23 8.32 -16.40
CA GLY A 297 -10.15 7.32 -15.86
C GLY A 297 -10.65 6.33 -16.91
N THR A 298 -11.01 6.78 -18.12
CA THR A 298 -11.62 5.89 -19.13
C THR A 298 -10.76 5.66 -20.37
N ARG A 299 -9.65 6.39 -20.51
CA ARG A 299 -8.85 6.46 -21.75
C ARG A 299 -9.69 6.82 -22.99
N SER A 300 -10.79 7.54 -22.80
CA SER A 300 -11.82 7.79 -23.82
C SER A 300 -12.38 9.21 -23.67
N LEU A 301 -12.95 9.73 -24.76
CA LEU A 301 -13.64 11.02 -24.80
C LEU A 301 -15.17 10.89 -24.87
N ASP A 302 -15.66 9.65 -25.00
CA ASP A 302 -17.03 9.27 -25.32
C ASP A 302 -17.63 8.27 -24.31
N THR A 303 -16.85 7.84 -23.31
CA THR A 303 -17.32 6.94 -22.24
C THR A 303 -17.76 7.73 -21.01
N GLU A 304 -19.02 7.53 -20.60
CA GLU A 304 -19.57 8.11 -19.37
C GLU A 304 -19.02 7.39 -18.13
N ILE A 305 -18.93 8.11 -17.00
CA ILE A 305 -18.50 7.54 -15.73
C ILE A 305 -19.71 7.49 -14.78
N PRO A 306 -20.10 6.30 -14.30
CA PRO A 306 -21.29 6.17 -13.45
C PRO A 306 -21.08 6.85 -12.10
N GLY A 307 -22.09 7.61 -11.68
CA GLY A 307 -22.13 8.29 -10.39
C GLY A 307 -22.54 7.39 -9.24
N ILE A 308 -22.38 7.89 -8.02
CA ILE A 308 -22.73 7.19 -6.77
C ILE A 308 -24.20 6.77 -6.77
N ASN A 309 -25.12 7.65 -7.19
CA ASN A 309 -26.55 7.36 -7.16
C ASN A 309 -26.93 6.15 -8.04
N ASP A 310 -26.44 6.13 -9.28
CA ASP A 310 -26.67 5.02 -10.21
C ASP A 310 -26.04 3.71 -9.73
N LEU A 311 -24.85 3.78 -9.13
CA LEU A 311 -24.19 2.61 -8.57
C LEU A 311 -24.94 2.03 -7.35
N VAL A 312 -25.59 2.87 -6.54
CA VAL A 312 -26.47 2.41 -5.47
C VAL A 312 -27.71 1.71 -6.02
N GLU A 313 -28.33 2.23 -7.08
CA GLU A 313 -29.46 1.54 -7.72
C GLU A 313 -29.05 0.19 -8.33
N GLN A 314 -27.88 0.13 -8.97
CA GLN A 314 -27.29 -1.14 -9.43
C GLN A 314 -27.07 -2.10 -8.26
N ALA A 315 -26.54 -1.62 -7.13
CA ALA A 315 -26.34 -2.44 -5.94
C ALA A 315 -27.66 -3.02 -5.40
N LYS A 316 -28.79 -2.30 -5.45
CA LYS A 316 -30.10 -2.85 -5.07
C LYS A 316 -30.48 -4.04 -5.94
N THR A 317 -30.30 -3.93 -7.25
CA THR A 317 -30.56 -5.04 -8.19
C THR A 317 -29.67 -6.25 -7.88
N ARG A 318 -28.37 -6.01 -7.71
CA ARG A 318 -27.39 -7.04 -7.34
C ARG A 318 -27.72 -7.73 -6.02
N ILE A 319 -28.19 -6.98 -5.01
CA ILE A 319 -28.67 -7.54 -3.74
C ILE A 319 -29.86 -8.47 -3.98
N ARG A 320 -30.85 -8.08 -4.79
CA ARG A 320 -32.01 -8.93 -5.09
C ARG A 320 -31.61 -10.22 -5.80
N ASP A 321 -30.69 -10.15 -6.75
CA ASP A 321 -30.17 -11.34 -7.44
C ASP A 321 -29.31 -12.20 -6.52
N GLY A 322 -28.52 -11.58 -5.65
CA GLY A 322 -27.78 -12.25 -4.59
C GLY A 322 -28.69 -13.02 -3.63
N ILE A 323 -29.91 -12.53 -3.33
CA ILE A 323 -30.87 -13.24 -2.47
C ILE A 323 -31.30 -14.56 -3.12
N LYS A 324 -31.52 -14.57 -4.44
CA LYS A 324 -31.83 -15.79 -5.20
C LYS A 324 -30.65 -16.77 -5.15
N ALA A 325 -29.42 -16.26 -5.32
CA ALA A 325 -28.21 -17.07 -5.20
C ALA A 325 -28.03 -17.66 -3.80
N TYR A 326 -28.34 -16.88 -2.75
CA TYR A 326 -28.30 -17.33 -1.37
C TYR A 326 -29.36 -18.42 -1.09
N ASP A 327 -30.57 -18.28 -1.63
CA ASP A 327 -31.59 -19.32 -1.49
C ASP A 327 -31.18 -20.62 -2.19
N ALA A 328 -30.68 -20.53 -3.43
CA ALA A 328 -30.12 -21.68 -4.14
C ALA A 328 -29.00 -22.34 -3.32
N LEU A 329 -28.10 -21.56 -2.72
CA LEU A 329 -27.05 -22.07 -1.82
C LEU A 329 -27.61 -22.81 -0.60
N MET A 330 -28.67 -22.30 0.03
CA MET A 330 -29.30 -22.96 1.17
C MET A 330 -29.95 -24.29 0.76
N GLN A 331 -30.55 -24.37 -0.43
CA GLN A 331 -31.09 -25.61 -0.97
C GLN A 331 -29.99 -26.63 -1.30
N ILE A 332 -28.87 -26.17 -1.87
CA ILE A 332 -27.67 -27.01 -2.12
C ILE A 332 -27.16 -27.60 -0.81
N ARG A 333 -27.04 -26.76 0.23
CA ARG A 333 -26.55 -27.19 1.54
C ARG A 333 -27.49 -28.17 2.23
N ALA A 334 -28.81 -27.96 2.12
CA ALA A 334 -29.81 -28.84 2.71
C ALA A 334 -29.84 -30.24 2.06
N SER A 335 -29.49 -30.33 0.78
CA SER A 335 -29.52 -31.59 0.03
C SER A 335 -28.40 -32.57 0.42
N GLY A 336 -27.32 -32.09 1.05
CA GLY A 336 -26.19 -32.92 1.47
C GLY A 336 -25.24 -33.32 0.32
N LYS A 337 -24.03 -33.80 0.66
CA LYS A 337 -23.01 -34.19 -0.33
C LYS A 337 -23.49 -35.39 -1.16
N GLY A 338 -23.51 -35.24 -2.49
CA GLY A 338 -23.82 -36.32 -3.44
C GLY A 338 -25.30 -36.51 -3.80
N ALA A 339 -26.20 -35.65 -3.30
CA ALA A 339 -27.59 -35.66 -3.72
C ALA A 339 -27.77 -35.01 -5.11
N GLN A 340 -28.70 -35.56 -5.89
CA GLN A 340 -29.06 -35.04 -7.21
C GLN A 340 -29.92 -33.79 -7.00
N LEU A 341 -29.31 -32.62 -7.18
CA LEU A 341 -29.98 -31.33 -7.02
C LEU A 341 -30.96 -31.07 -8.16
N PRO A 342 -32.09 -30.39 -7.91
CA PRO A 342 -32.95 -29.91 -8.99
C PRO A 342 -32.14 -29.06 -9.97
N GLU A 343 -32.34 -29.28 -11.27
CA GLU A 343 -31.60 -28.60 -12.34
C GLU A 343 -31.73 -27.06 -12.25
N GLU A 344 -32.90 -26.58 -11.82
CA GLU A 344 -33.20 -25.17 -11.57
C GLU A 344 -32.31 -24.53 -10.50
N VAL A 345 -31.99 -25.28 -9.42
CA VAL A 345 -31.15 -24.79 -8.32
C VAL A 345 -29.69 -24.65 -8.78
N ASN A 346 -29.20 -25.65 -9.51
CA ASN A 346 -27.86 -25.60 -10.10
C ASN A 346 -27.74 -24.50 -11.15
N GLY A 347 -28.75 -24.34 -12.01
CA GLY A 347 -28.80 -23.28 -13.02
C GLY A 347 -28.77 -21.90 -12.38
N THR A 348 -29.64 -21.66 -11.39
CA THR A 348 -29.70 -20.39 -10.67
C THR A 348 -28.38 -20.06 -9.97
N PHE A 349 -27.75 -21.04 -9.31
CA PHE A 349 -26.47 -20.80 -8.64
C PHE A 349 -25.31 -20.61 -9.62
N ALA A 350 -25.32 -21.31 -10.76
CA ALA A 350 -24.31 -21.11 -11.81
C ALA A 350 -24.42 -19.72 -12.44
N GLU A 351 -25.63 -19.20 -12.62
CA GLU A 351 -25.87 -17.88 -13.19
C GLU A 351 -25.60 -16.76 -12.17
N LEU A 352 -26.17 -16.86 -10.96
CA LEU A 352 -26.20 -15.76 -9.98
C LEU A 352 -25.23 -15.94 -8.81
N GLY A 353 -24.48 -17.04 -8.73
CA GLY A 353 -23.57 -17.33 -7.61
C GLY A 353 -22.52 -16.25 -7.36
N HIS A 354 -22.13 -15.52 -8.41
CA HIS A 354 -21.21 -14.39 -8.33
C HIS A 354 -21.80 -13.16 -7.59
N GLU A 355 -23.12 -13.08 -7.46
CA GLU A 355 -23.84 -12.03 -6.71
C GLU A 355 -24.08 -12.39 -5.24
N LEU A 356 -23.66 -13.57 -4.79
CA LEU A 356 -23.86 -14.05 -3.42
C LEU A 356 -23.34 -13.05 -2.37
N GLY A 357 -22.22 -12.39 -2.64
CA GLY A 357 -21.63 -11.39 -1.73
C GLY A 357 -22.56 -10.21 -1.44
N TYR A 358 -23.38 -9.80 -2.42
CA TYR A 358 -24.35 -8.71 -2.25
C TYR A 358 -25.50 -9.11 -1.32
N ALA A 359 -25.96 -10.36 -1.35
CA ALA A 359 -26.90 -10.84 -0.33
C ALA A 359 -26.28 -10.85 1.08
N LEU A 360 -24.98 -11.11 1.21
CA LEU A 360 -24.31 -11.10 2.51
C LEU A 360 -24.27 -9.71 3.15
N LEU A 361 -24.41 -8.60 2.38
CA LEU A 361 -24.54 -7.25 2.95
C LEU A 361 -25.77 -7.13 3.86
N LEU A 362 -26.84 -7.88 3.55
CA LEU A 362 -28.07 -7.89 4.35
C LEU A 362 -27.89 -8.52 5.73
N LYS A 363 -26.83 -9.33 5.95
CA LYS A 363 -26.54 -9.95 7.25
C LYS A 363 -26.26 -8.95 8.38
N ARG A 364 -26.03 -7.68 8.04
CA ARG A 364 -25.97 -6.59 9.03
C ARG A 364 -27.34 -6.25 9.63
N TYR A 365 -28.41 -6.53 8.91
CA TYR A 365 -29.78 -6.09 9.22
C TYR A 365 -30.75 -7.23 9.52
N VAL A 366 -30.52 -8.41 8.95
CA VAL A 366 -31.39 -9.58 9.08
C VAL A 366 -30.53 -10.86 9.08
N ASP A 367 -30.86 -11.82 9.94
CA ASP A 367 -30.10 -13.08 10.04
C ASP A 367 -30.18 -13.92 8.77
N ASP A 368 -31.36 -13.94 8.12
CA ASP A 368 -31.61 -14.62 6.85
C ASP A 368 -31.88 -13.59 5.74
N PRO A 369 -30.94 -13.37 4.80
CA PRO A 369 -31.12 -12.44 3.68
C PRO A 369 -32.42 -12.64 2.87
N ARG A 370 -33.00 -13.84 2.86
CA ARG A 370 -34.25 -14.15 2.14
C ARG A 370 -35.48 -13.49 2.73
N GLN A 371 -35.39 -13.05 3.99
CA GLN A 371 -36.47 -12.38 4.71
C GLN A 371 -36.30 -10.85 4.71
N ALA A 372 -35.34 -10.32 3.96
CA ALA A 372 -35.07 -8.90 3.91
C ALA A 372 -36.25 -8.10 3.34
N THR A 373 -36.58 -6.98 3.98
CA THR A 373 -37.55 -6.02 3.47
C THR A 373 -36.92 -5.10 2.41
N GLU A 374 -37.74 -4.48 1.57
CA GLU A 374 -37.26 -3.47 0.60
C GLU A 374 -36.52 -2.30 1.28
N GLU A 375 -36.90 -1.94 2.51
CA GLU A 375 -36.20 -0.93 3.30
C GLU A 375 -34.79 -1.40 3.69
N GLN A 376 -34.63 -2.67 4.10
CA GLN A 376 -33.33 -3.25 4.43
C GLN A 376 -32.44 -3.39 3.20
N ILE A 377 -33.02 -3.73 2.04
CA ILE A 377 -32.30 -3.75 0.75
C ILE A 377 -31.80 -2.36 0.39
N ALA A 378 -32.64 -1.33 0.53
CA ALA A 378 -32.24 0.05 0.27
C ALA A 378 -31.13 0.53 1.22
N LYS A 379 -31.21 0.17 2.51
CA LYS A 379 -30.16 0.47 3.50
C LYS A 379 -28.85 -0.23 3.18
N ALA A 380 -28.89 -1.53 2.86
CA ALA A 380 -27.69 -2.29 2.47
C ALA A 380 -27.04 -1.76 1.18
N ALA A 381 -27.85 -1.32 0.21
CA ALA A 381 -27.34 -0.67 -0.99
C ALA A 381 -26.69 0.69 -0.69
N ALA A 382 -27.30 1.50 0.19
CA ALA A 382 -26.72 2.79 0.60
C ALA A 382 -25.40 2.63 1.37
N ASP A 383 -25.28 1.56 2.17
CA ASP A 383 -24.05 1.18 2.89
C ASP A 383 -22.90 0.78 1.96
N THR A 384 -23.14 0.61 0.66
CA THR A 384 -22.06 0.41 -0.33
C THR A 384 -21.24 1.67 -0.57
N ILE A 385 -21.73 2.85 -0.16
CA ILE A 385 -21.03 4.13 -0.30
C ILE A 385 -19.99 4.25 0.84
N PRO A 386 -18.68 4.21 0.54
CA PRO A 386 -17.67 4.56 1.54
C PRO A 386 -17.75 6.06 1.85
N HIS A 387 -17.21 6.49 2.99
CA HIS A 387 -17.29 7.91 3.40
C HIS A 387 -16.58 8.83 2.39
N VAL A 388 -17.38 9.54 1.59
CA VAL A 388 -16.95 10.31 0.41
C VAL A 388 -15.97 11.42 0.78
N PRO A 389 -16.23 12.27 1.80
CA PRO A 389 -15.31 13.35 2.16
C PRO A 389 -13.91 12.86 2.54
N THR A 390 -13.81 11.70 3.21
CA THR A 390 -12.52 11.12 3.60
C THR A 390 -11.73 10.68 2.37
N LEU A 391 -12.36 9.96 1.44
CA LEU A 391 -11.69 9.48 0.24
C LEU A 391 -11.29 10.62 -0.68
N PHE A 392 -12.18 11.60 -0.86
CA PHE A 392 -11.90 12.80 -1.63
C PHE A 392 -10.63 13.48 -1.10
N TRP A 393 -10.61 13.92 0.16
CA TRP A 393 -9.46 14.67 0.68
C TRP A 393 -8.18 13.84 0.79
N ALA A 394 -8.27 12.57 1.18
CA ALA A 394 -7.10 11.68 1.22
C ALA A 394 -6.45 11.57 -0.18
N PHE A 395 -7.25 11.39 -1.23
CA PHE A 395 -6.74 11.33 -2.59
C PHE A 395 -6.09 12.66 -3.03
N ARG A 396 -6.72 13.81 -2.78
CA ARG A 396 -6.16 15.11 -3.18
C ARG A 396 -4.85 15.42 -2.46
N ILE A 397 -4.75 15.12 -1.17
CA ILE A 397 -3.51 15.28 -0.40
C ILE A 397 -2.42 14.38 -0.98
N MET A 398 -2.73 13.10 -1.24
CA MET A 398 -1.79 12.15 -1.83
C MET A 398 -1.27 12.63 -3.19
N VAL A 399 -2.16 13.00 -4.12
CA VAL A 399 -1.78 13.48 -5.46
C VAL A 399 -0.99 14.77 -5.38
N GLY A 400 -1.42 15.74 -4.55
CA GLY A 400 -0.72 17.00 -4.37
C GLY A 400 0.71 16.81 -3.85
N LEU A 401 0.90 15.90 -2.89
CA LEU A 401 2.23 15.54 -2.39
C LEU A 401 3.06 14.78 -3.43
N GLY A 402 2.46 13.88 -4.21
CA GLY A 402 3.13 13.19 -5.32
C GLY A 402 3.74 14.17 -6.34
N MET A 403 2.95 15.18 -6.76
CA MET A 403 3.43 16.24 -7.66
C MET A 403 4.52 17.10 -7.01
N PHE A 404 4.40 17.38 -5.72
CA PHE A 404 5.43 18.09 -4.95
C PHE A 404 6.75 17.30 -4.92
N PHE A 405 6.73 15.98 -4.75
CA PHE A 405 7.95 15.17 -4.73
C PHE A 405 8.68 15.16 -6.06
N ILE A 406 7.95 15.14 -7.19
CA ILE A 406 8.55 15.29 -8.53
C ILE A 406 9.27 16.64 -8.62
N LEU A 407 8.60 17.73 -8.25
CA LEU A 407 9.18 19.07 -8.33
C LEU A 407 10.42 19.21 -7.44
N LEU A 408 10.34 18.70 -6.21
CA LEU A 408 11.43 18.77 -5.24
C LEU A 408 12.66 17.97 -5.72
N THR A 409 12.47 16.72 -6.11
CA THR A 409 13.56 15.84 -6.56
C THR A 409 14.15 16.32 -7.89
N ALA A 410 13.33 16.79 -8.84
CA ALA A 410 13.79 17.39 -10.09
C ALA A 410 14.66 18.64 -9.83
N THR A 411 14.24 19.49 -8.89
CA THR A 411 15.00 20.69 -8.52
C THR A 411 16.37 20.31 -7.94
N PHE A 412 16.42 19.37 -6.99
CA PHE A 412 17.69 18.93 -6.42
C PHE A 412 18.56 18.15 -7.41
N PHE A 413 17.96 17.40 -8.33
CA PHE A 413 18.69 16.73 -9.41
C PHE A 413 19.36 17.76 -10.33
N TYR A 414 18.64 18.80 -10.74
CA TYR A 414 19.19 19.91 -11.51
C TYR A 414 20.31 20.64 -10.76
N LEU A 415 20.12 20.92 -9.46
CA LEU A 415 21.16 21.57 -8.65
C LEU A 415 22.40 20.70 -8.46
N SER A 416 22.23 19.37 -8.36
CA SER A 416 23.35 18.43 -8.35
C SER A 416 24.14 18.48 -9.65
N ALA A 417 23.45 18.42 -10.80
CA ALA A 417 24.08 18.52 -12.12
C ALA A 417 24.86 19.84 -12.31
N ARG A 418 24.39 20.93 -11.70
CA ARG A 418 25.06 22.25 -11.73
C ARG A 418 26.09 22.44 -10.61
N ARG A 419 26.34 21.44 -9.76
CA ARG A 419 27.23 21.48 -8.59
C ARG A 419 26.90 22.64 -7.62
N ARG A 420 25.61 22.89 -7.39
CA ARG A 420 25.07 24.02 -6.59
C ARG A 420 24.14 23.58 -5.46
N LEU A 421 24.31 22.37 -4.92
CA LEU A 421 23.44 21.80 -3.89
C LEU A 421 23.36 22.61 -2.59
N ASP A 422 24.42 23.36 -2.26
CA ASP A 422 24.56 24.18 -1.05
C ASP A 422 24.22 25.66 -1.28
N ARG A 423 23.85 26.06 -2.50
CA ARG A 423 23.67 27.48 -2.87
C ARG A 423 22.43 28.12 -2.23
N TYR A 424 21.36 27.34 -2.01
CA TYR A 424 20.03 27.86 -1.64
C TYR A 424 19.58 27.32 -0.27
N PRO A 425 19.89 28.01 0.84
CA PRO A 425 19.59 27.52 2.19
C PRO A 425 18.09 27.37 2.46
N LEU A 426 17.23 28.17 1.82
CA LEU A 426 15.78 28.02 1.94
C LEU A 426 15.31 26.67 1.35
N LEU A 427 15.85 26.27 0.20
CA LEU A 427 15.50 25.01 -0.44
C LEU A 427 15.98 23.81 0.39
N LEU A 428 17.15 23.92 1.03
CA LEU A 428 17.61 22.91 1.99
C LEU A 428 16.64 22.77 3.17
N LYS A 429 16.10 23.88 3.70
CA LYS A 429 15.06 23.82 4.75
C LYS A 429 13.80 23.14 4.24
N VAL A 430 13.37 23.42 3.01
CA VAL A 430 12.23 22.73 2.38
C VAL A 430 12.47 21.21 2.34
N ALA A 431 13.66 20.76 1.94
CA ALA A 431 14.00 19.33 1.95
C ALA A 431 13.92 18.70 3.36
N VAL A 432 14.35 19.43 4.40
CA VAL A 432 14.23 18.96 5.80
C VAL A 432 12.77 18.86 6.23
N PHE A 433 11.96 19.88 5.96
CA PHE A 433 10.53 19.87 6.30
C PHE A 433 9.71 18.91 5.43
N ALA A 434 10.25 18.48 4.28
CA ALA A 434 9.62 17.49 3.42
C ALA A 434 9.74 16.06 3.98
N ILE A 435 10.62 15.80 4.95
CA ILE A 435 10.82 14.45 5.52
C ILE A 435 9.49 13.76 5.87
N PRO A 436 8.57 14.31 6.68
CA PRO A 436 7.33 13.58 7.03
C PRO A 436 6.32 13.42 5.89
N LEU A 437 6.47 14.15 4.79
CA LEU A 437 5.41 14.24 3.77
C LEU A 437 5.17 12.92 3.00
N PRO A 438 6.19 12.13 2.60
CA PRO A 438 5.96 10.84 1.95
C PRO A 438 5.18 9.85 2.82
N TRP A 439 5.39 9.87 4.15
CA TRP A 439 4.59 9.08 5.08
C TRP A 439 3.13 9.52 5.05
N ILE A 440 2.85 10.82 5.12
CA ILE A 440 1.47 11.34 5.01
C ILE A 440 0.84 10.90 3.67
N ALA A 441 1.56 11.04 2.56
CA ALA A 441 1.06 10.62 1.25
C ALA A 441 0.78 9.11 1.19
N ALA A 442 1.67 8.28 1.73
CA ALA A 442 1.52 6.84 1.78
C ALA A 442 0.32 6.40 2.64
N GLU A 443 0.14 6.97 3.83
CA GLU A 443 -1.00 6.66 4.69
C GLU A 443 -2.32 7.10 4.04
N MET A 444 -2.35 8.29 3.43
CA MET A 444 -3.53 8.74 2.67
C MET A 444 -3.82 7.80 1.48
N GLY A 445 -2.80 7.32 0.78
CA GLY A 445 -2.96 6.35 -0.30
C GLY A 445 -3.53 5.01 0.17
N TRP A 446 -3.07 4.49 1.32
CA TRP A 446 -3.65 3.29 1.93
C TRP A 446 -5.08 3.49 2.41
N VAL A 447 -5.39 4.66 2.97
CA VAL A 447 -6.78 5.02 3.30
C VAL A 447 -7.64 5.00 2.04
N VAL A 448 -7.21 5.65 0.95
CA VAL A 448 -7.94 5.63 -0.33
C VAL A 448 -8.16 4.20 -0.83
N ALA A 449 -7.12 3.36 -0.79
CA ALA A 449 -7.18 2.00 -1.32
C ALA A 449 -8.04 1.05 -0.47
N GLU A 450 -7.92 1.10 0.86
CA GLU A 450 -8.51 0.10 1.76
C GLU A 450 -9.82 0.58 2.37
N PHE A 451 -9.90 1.85 2.78
CA PHE A 451 -11.16 2.44 3.23
C PHE A 451 -12.12 2.60 2.05
N GLY A 452 -11.61 2.85 0.84
CA GLY A 452 -12.43 2.91 -0.38
C GLY A 452 -12.97 1.56 -0.86
N ARG A 453 -12.47 0.44 -0.33
CA ARG A 453 -13.04 -0.90 -0.59
C ARG A 453 -14.25 -1.20 0.31
N GLN A 454 -14.45 -0.42 1.38
CA GLN A 454 -15.61 -0.61 2.24
C GLN A 454 -16.90 -0.47 1.43
N PRO A 455 -17.91 -1.33 1.69
CA PRO A 455 -18.09 -2.22 2.84
C PRO A 455 -17.43 -3.61 2.71
N TRP A 456 -16.68 -3.87 1.64
CA TRP A 456 -16.11 -5.17 1.33
C TRP A 456 -14.75 -5.41 2.02
N ILE A 457 -14.56 -6.64 2.52
CA ILE A 457 -13.22 -7.13 2.85
C ILE A 457 -12.58 -7.80 1.62
N ILE A 458 -13.39 -8.50 0.81
CA ILE A 458 -13.07 -8.94 -0.55
C ILE A 458 -14.13 -8.35 -1.47
N GLU A 459 -13.71 -7.56 -2.45
CA GLU A 459 -14.60 -6.80 -3.33
C GLU A 459 -15.67 -7.70 -3.97
N GLY A 460 -16.95 -7.35 -3.78
CA GLY A 460 -18.11 -8.06 -4.33
C GLY A 460 -18.38 -9.47 -3.76
N VAL A 461 -17.49 -10.01 -2.92
CA VAL A 461 -17.55 -11.42 -2.47
C VAL A 461 -17.87 -11.52 -0.99
N LEU A 462 -17.12 -10.83 -0.12
CA LEU A 462 -17.26 -10.95 1.33
C LEU A 462 -17.35 -9.57 1.99
N PRO A 463 -18.49 -9.22 2.62
CA PRO A 463 -18.61 -8.00 3.41
C PRO A 463 -17.78 -8.03 4.69
N THR A 464 -17.28 -6.88 5.11
CA THR A 464 -16.47 -6.74 6.32
C THR A 464 -17.22 -7.19 7.58
N ALA A 465 -18.52 -6.87 7.67
CA ALA A 465 -19.36 -7.25 8.82
C ALA A 465 -19.56 -8.77 8.95
N ALA A 466 -19.49 -9.52 7.85
CA ALA A 466 -19.63 -10.97 7.84
C ALA A 466 -18.30 -11.70 8.14
N ALA A 467 -17.17 -10.99 8.14
CA ALA A 467 -15.84 -11.58 8.16
C ALA A 467 -15.19 -11.62 9.57
N VAL A 468 -15.73 -10.86 10.52
CA VAL A 468 -15.16 -10.70 11.87
C VAL A 468 -15.28 -11.98 12.70
N SER A 469 -14.31 -12.23 13.57
CA SER A 469 -14.37 -13.30 14.58
C SER A 469 -15.48 -13.06 15.61
N SER A 470 -16.07 -14.14 16.12
CA SER A 470 -17.02 -14.10 17.24
C SER A 470 -16.30 -13.85 18.58
N LEU A 471 -15.86 -12.61 18.80
CA LEU A 471 -15.16 -12.15 20.01
C LEU A 471 -15.99 -11.16 20.82
N SER A 472 -15.68 -11.00 22.11
CA SER A 472 -16.30 -9.93 22.91
C SER A 472 -15.68 -8.57 22.57
N ALA A 473 -16.52 -7.53 22.51
CA ALA A 473 -16.07 -6.15 22.27
C ALA A 473 -15.04 -5.69 23.30
N SER A 474 -15.17 -6.13 24.56
CA SER A 474 -14.20 -5.85 25.63
C SER A 474 -12.81 -6.44 25.34
N THR A 475 -12.74 -7.67 24.82
CA THR A 475 -11.46 -8.32 24.48
C THR A 475 -10.74 -7.53 23.39
N VAL A 476 -11.46 -7.16 22.31
CA VAL A 476 -10.89 -6.40 21.19
C VAL A 476 -10.49 -4.99 21.62
N LEU A 477 -11.27 -4.34 22.48
CA LEU A 477 -10.92 -3.02 23.02
C LEU A 477 -9.64 -3.07 23.87
N ILE A 478 -9.52 -4.06 24.76
CA ILE A 478 -8.34 -4.21 25.61
C ILE A 478 -7.10 -4.46 24.75
N THR A 479 -7.16 -5.37 23.78
CA THR A 479 -6.02 -5.65 22.89
C THR A 479 -5.67 -4.47 22.00
N LEU A 480 -6.67 -3.71 21.53
CA LEU A 480 -6.47 -2.46 20.79
C LEU A 480 -5.68 -1.44 21.64
N LEU A 481 -6.09 -1.22 22.89
CA LEU A 481 -5.41 -0.29 23.79
C LEU A 481 -3.97 -0.76 24.09
N CYS A 482 -3.76 -2.06 24.27
CA CYS A 482 -2.43 -2.64 24.43
C CYS A 482 -1.55 -2.41 23.19
N PHE A 483 -2.07 -2.64 21.98
CA PHE A 483 -1.34 -2.40 20.74
C PHE A 483 -0.99 -0.92 20.57
N ILE A 484 -1.94 0.00 20.79
CA ILE A 484 -1.67 1.45 20.74
C ILE A 484 -0.55 1.81 21.71
N ALA A 485 -0.61 1.33 22.96
CA ALA A 485 0.41 1.64 23.96
C ALA A 485 1.80 1.10 23.56
N ILE A 486 1.89 -0.16 23.14
CA ILE A 486 3.15 -0.78 22.72
C ILE A 486 3.72 -0.07 21.49
N TYR A 487 2.91 0.16 20.45
CA TYR A 487 3.38 0.82 19.23
C TYR A 487 3.78 2.26 19.45
N THR A 488 3.07 2.99 20.31
CA THR A 488 3.46 4.36 20.68
C THR A 488 4.82 4.37 21.38
N VAL A 489 5.06 3.48 22.33
CA VAL A 489 6.36 3.38 23.02
C VAL A 489 7.47 2.99 22.03
N LEU A 490 7.23 1.99 21.21
CA LEU A 490 8.17 1.52 20.19
C LEU A 490 8.53 2.62 19.18
N PHE A 491 7.54 3.37 18.71
CA PHE A 491 7.73 4.51 17.82
C PHE A 491 8.56 5.63 18.47
N ILE A 492 8.30 5.96 19.73
CA ILE A 492 9.07 6.97 20.47
C ILE A 492 10.54 6.53 20.61
N VAL A 493 10.77 5.27 20.96
CA VAL A 493 12.13 4.71 21.10
C VAL A 493 12.86 4.74 19.75
N GLU A 494 12.20 4.29 18.69
CA GLU A 494 12.77 4.25 17.34
C GLU A 494 13.13 5.67 16.84
N MET A 495 12.22 6.63 16.95
CA MET A 495 12.49 8.03 16.59
C MET A 495 13.65 8.62 17.41
N GLY A 496 13.72 8.29 18.70
CA GLY A 496 14.84 8.66 19.56
C GLY A 496 16.19 8.09 19.08
N LEU A 497 16.21 6.82 18.68
CA LEU A 497 17.40 6.16 18.12
C LEU A 497 17.79 6.72 16.76
N MET A 498 16.80 6.94 15.87
CA MET A 498 16.98 7.52 14.55
C MET A 498 17.60 8.92 14.64
N LEU A 499 17.04 9.80 15.48
CA LEU A 499 17.57 11.15 15.71
C LEU A 499 18.95 11.13 16.37
N LYS A 500 19.20 10.20 17.30
CA LYS A 500 20.52 10.04 17.94
C LYS A 500 21.58 9.60 16.93
N ALA A 501 21.25 8.66 16.05
CA ALA A 501 22.16 8.18 15.00
C ALA A 501 22.45 9.27 13.96
N ILE A 502 21.43 10.02 13.52
CA ILE A 502 21.60 11.21 12.66
C ILE A 502 22.41 12.30 13.37
N GLY A 503 22.18 12.52 14.66
CA GLY A 503 22.92 13.50 15.45
C GLY A 503 24.41 13.17 15.58
N LYS A 504 24.73 11.88 15.77
CA LYS A 504 26.10 11.34 15.79
C LYS A 504 26.79 11.53 14.43
N GLY A 505 26.12 11.14 13.35
CA GLY A 505 26.67 11.17 12.00
C GLY A 505 27.49 9.92 11.64
N PRO A 506 28.06 9.88 10.43
CA PRO A 506 28.87 8.76 9.95
C PRO A 506 30.16 8.60 10.78
N ASP A 507 30.54 7.36 11.07
CA ASP A 507 31.84 7.05 11.65
C ASP A 507 32.96 7.22 10.59
N PRO A 508 34.11 7.80 10.95
CA PRO A 508 35.24 7.89 10.03
C PRO A 508 35.73 6.51 9.64
N ASP A 509 36.09 6.37 8.38
CA ASP A 509 36.74 5.17 7.87
C ASP A 509 38.17 5.51 7.49
N HIS A 510 39.12 4.78 8.07
CA HIS A 510 40.55 5.09 8.04
C HIS A 510 41.32 4.30 6.97
N ASP A 511 40.63 3.48 6.17
CA ASP A 511 41.26 2.79 5.04
C ASP A 511 41.75 3.81 3.98
N PRO A 512 42.85 3.51 3.27
CA PRO A 512 43.41 4.40 2.27
C PRO A 512 42.42 4.69 1.13
N GLU A 513 42.32 5.97 0.72
CA GLU A 513 41.47 6.34 -0.42
C GLU A 513 42.01 5.78 -1.74
N ALA A 514 41.11 5.20 -2.55
CA ALA A 514 41.45 4.77 -3.90
C ALA A 514 41.78 5.98 -4.79
N PRO A 515 42.84 5.90 -5.63
CA PRO A 515 43.25 7.00 -6.49
C PRO A 515 42.15 7.38 -7.50
N LEU A 516 42.03 8.68 -7.78
CA LEU A 516 40.98 9.24 -8.66
C LEU A 516 41.10 8.79 -10.13
N VAL A 517 42.31 8.40 -10.55
CA VAL A 517 42.67 7.91 -11.89
C VAL A 517 43.49 6.64 -11.70
N PRO A 518 43.22 5.55 -12.44
CA PRO A 518 44.07 4.36 -12.43
C PRO A 518 45.51 4.75 -12.77
N GLU A 519 46.53 4.16 -12.11
CA GLU A 519 47.94 4.41 -12.44
C GLU A 519 48.24 4.20 -13.94
N LYS A 520 47.48 3.31 -14.60
CA LYS A 520 47.56 3.05 -16.05
C LYS A 520 47.10 4.21 -16.95
N LEU A 521 46.40 5.20 -16.41
CA LEU A 521 45.85 6.36 -17.12
C LEU A 521 46.55 7.67 -16.73
N VAL A 522 47.52 7.62 -15.81
CA VAL A 522 48.43 8.74 -15.58
C VAL A 522 49.36 8.78 -16.79
N ALA A 523 49.33 9.87 -17.54
CA ALA A 523 50.29 10.09 -18.61
C ALA A 523 51.70 9.96 -18.01
N ALA A 524 52.51 9.09 -18.60
CA ALA A 524 53.93 9.00 -18.23
C ALA A 524 54.55 10.37 -18.46
N GLU A 525 54.98 11.03 -17.38
CA GLU A 525 55.87 12.20 -17.46
C GLU A 525 57.27 11.78 -17.91
#